data_AF-A0A660MAQ1-F1
#
_entry.id   AF-A0A660MAQ1-F1
#
_cell.length_a   1.000
_cell.length_b   1.000
_cell.length_c   1.000
_cell.angle_alpha   90.00
_cell.angle_beta   90.00
_cell.angle_gamma   90.00
#
_symmetry.space_group_name_H-M   'P 1'
#
loop_
_entity.id
_entity.type
_entity.pdbx_description
1 polymer ?
#
loop_
_entity_poly.entity_id
_entity_poly.type
_entity_poly.pdbx_seq_one_letter_code
_entity_poly.pdbx_strand_id
1 'polypeptide(L)'
;ATLLKPVRDDHHEKRGFFGWFNRLVKVATHAYEATVAKFIRISYAMFVVYLAVTAGAVYIYTRLPTDFLPNEDQGFIIASIQLPAGATAERTIEKIKEMEAIVKQQPEVENVVAVQGFSFSGQGQNMGLSFITLKDWKERPKPNQSASALGGRLIGMFMGISDATIFALSPPPIPSLGTSNGFNLMLEDRGNAGHDALLAARNQLLGMAAQATSEVTQVRPDGMEDAPQLRLDINRDAAYAQGVDISTIANIIGTNFGSAYINDFPNKGRLQRVTVQSDAAARMQPQDLLALNIPNRSGGQVPLGSIASLSWEKGAMQ
;
A
#
# COMPACT_ATOMS: atom_id res chain seq x y z
N ALA A 1 -15.58 -81.49 -3.65
CA ALA A 1 -14.27 -80.83 -3.57
C ALA A 1 -14.48 -79.42 -3.01
N THR A 2 -14.48 -79.16 -1.69
CA THR A 2 -13.29 -78.83 -0.86
C THR A 2 -12.37 -77.79 -1.50
N LEU A 3 -12.63 -76.51 -1.26
CA LEU A 3 -11.74 -75.41 -1.69
C LEU A 3 -11.55 -74.30 -0.64
N LEU A 4 -11.72 -74.62 0.64
CA LEU A 4 -11.10 -73.84 1.71
C LEU A 4 -10.40 -74.82 2.65
N LYS A 5 -9.06 -74.86 2.55
CA LYS A 5 -8.23 -75.52 3.56
C LYS A 5 -8.46 -74.79 4.89
N PRO A 6 -8.79 -75.49 6.00
CA PRO A 6 -8.68 -74.89 7.30
C PRO A 6 -7.21 -74.52 7.51
N VAL A 7 -6.96 -73.24 7.74
CA VAL A 7 -5.64 -72.79 8.19
C VAL A 7 -5.42 -73.40 9.56
N ARG A 8 -4.44 -74.30 9.67
CA ARG A 8 -4.02 -74.89 10.94
C ARG A 8 -3.48 -73.76 11.81
N ASP A 9 -3.85 -73.75 13.09
CA ASP A 9 -3.54 -72.74 14.12
C ASP A 9 -2.04 -72.60 14.49
N ASP A 10 -1.11 -73.05 13.64
CA ASP A 10 0.32 -73.18 13.98
C ASP A 10 1.26 -72.35 13.09
N HIS A 11 0.91 -71.10 12.78
CA HIS A 11 1.84 -70.13 12.18
C HIS A 11 1.97 -68.84 13.00
N HIS A 12 2.24 -68.98 14.31
CA HIS A 12 2.58 -67.86 15.20
C HIS A 12 4.08 -67.79 15.53
N GLU A 13 4.96 -67.96 14.54
CA GLU A 13 6.30 -67.37 14.62
C GLU A 13 6.62 -66.60 13.34
N LYS A 14 6.13 -65.36 13.25
CA LYS A 14 6.74 -64.39 12.33
C LYS A 14 8.01 -63.89 13.02
N ARG A 15 9.18 -64.31 12.55
CA ARG A 15 10.48 -63.72 12.92
C ARG A 15 10.79 -62.56 11.96
N GLY A 16 11.59 -61.59 12.41
CA GLY A 16 11.89 -60.35 11.69
C GLY A 16 11.03 -59.15 12.11
N PHE A 17 11.15 -58.04 11.39
CA PHE A 17 10.52 -56.73 11.71
C PHE A 17 9.00 -56.84 11.96
N PHE A 18 8.25 -57.48 11.06
CA PHE A 18 6.80 -57.63 11.19
C PHE A 18 6.37 -58.48 12.38
N GLY A 19 7.21 -59.44 12.79
CA GLY A 19 7.00 -60.24 13.99
C GLY A 19 7.16 -59.46 15.28
N TRP A 20 8.23 -58.68 15.36
CA TRP A 20 8.47 -57.75 16.46
C TRP A 20 7.37 -56.68 16.52
N PHE A 21 7.00 -56.06 15.39
CA PHE A 21 5.92 -55.09 15.30
C PHE A 21 4.59 -55.68 15.78
N ASN A 22 4.20 -56.87 15.30
CA ASN A 22 2.96 -57.52 15.74
C ASN A 22 2.95 -57.84 17.24
N ARG A 23 4.10 -58.23 17.81
CA ARG A 23 4.21 -58.44 19.26
C ARG A 23 4.08 -57.12 20.03
N LEU A 24 4.72 -56.05 19.56
CA LEU A 24 4.64 -54.74 20.19
C LEU A 24 3.22 -54.18 20.12
N VAL A 25 2.56 -54.29 18.96
CA VAL A 25 1.15 -53.93 18.79
C VAL A 25 0.28 -54.76 19.73
N LYS A 26 0.47 -56.07 19.82
CA LYS A 26 -0.33 -56.92 20.73
C LYS A 26 -0.15 -56.52 22.19
N VAL A 27 1.07 -56.22 22.62
CA VAL A 27 1.36 -55.70 23.98
C VAL A 27 0.70 -54.33 24.18
N ALA A 28 0.79 -53.43 23.22
CA ALA A 28 0.16 -52.11 23.27
C ALA A 28 -1.38 -52.22 23.33
N THR A 29 -1.98 -53.15 22.58
CA THR A 29 -3.43 -53.40 22.60
C THR A 29 -3.88 -53.90 23.97
N HIS A 30 -3.18 -54.87 24.55
CA HIS A 30 -3.53 -55.36 25.88
C HIS A 30 -3.32 -54.30 26.97
N ALA A 31 -2.27 -53.48 26.86
CA ALA A 31 -2.05 -52.35 27.78
C ALA A 31 -3.13 -51.27 27.63
N TYR A 32 -3.55 -50.95 26.41
CA TYR A 32 -4.65 -50.03 26.14
C TYR A 32 -5.98 -50.55 26.71
N GLU A 33 -6.32 -51.82 26.45
CA GLU A 33 -7.52 -52.47 26.98
C GLU A 33 -7.57 -52.42 28.50
N ALA A 34 -6.47 -52.78 29.17
CA ALA A 34 -6.37 -52.72 30.63
C ALA A 34 -6.51 -51.28 31.16
N THR A 35 -5.95 -50.30 30.46
CA THR A 35 -6.02 -48.87 30.83
C THR A 35 -7.44 -48.33 30.68
N VAL A 36 -8.12 -48.66 29.57
CA VAL A 36 -9.51 -48.27 29.34
C VAL A 36 -10.44 -48.92 30.36
N ALA A 37 -10.26 -50.21 30.66
CA ALA A 37 -11.03 -50.90 31.69
C ALA A 37 -10.86 -50.22 33.07
N LYS A 38 -9.68 -49.71 33.38
CA LYS A 38 -9.42 -48.91 34.59
C LYS A 38 -10.13 -47.55 34.54
N PHE A 39 -10.06 -46.84 33.42
CA PHE A 39 -10.71 -45.53 33.23
C PHE A 39 -12.23 -45.58 33.30
N ILE A 40 -12.85 -46.65 32.79
CA ILE A 40 -14.30 -46.87 32.91
C ILE A 40 -14.73 -46.95 34.37
N ARG A 41 -13.92 -47.57 35.24
CA ARG A 41 -14.22 -47.68 36.68
C ARG A 41 -14.07 -46.36 37.44
N ILE A 42 -13.35 -45.38 36.88
CA ILE A 42 -13.16 -44.03 37.44
C ILE A 42 -13.79 -42.96 36.53
N SER A 43 -14.95 -43.27 35.93
CA SER A 43 -15.63 -42.44 34.93
C SER A 43 -15.84 -40.99 35.35
N TYR A 44 -16.22 -40.75 36.61
CA TYR A 44 -16.40 -39.39 37.13
C TYR A 44 -15.09 -38.58 37.16
N ALA A 45 -13.98 -39.20 37.58
CA ALA A 45 -12.67 -38.55 37.54
C ALA A 45 -12.23 -38.26 36.09
N MET A 46 -12.53 -39.16 35.16
CA MET A 46 -12.26 -38.95 33.73
C MET A 46 -13.13 -37.84 33.14
N PHE A 47 -14.36 -37.67 33.61
CA PHE A 47 -15.22 -36.56 33.22
C PHE A 47 -14.68 -35.21 33.71
N VAL A 48 -14.12 -35.14 34.92
CA VAL A 48 -13.42 -33.93 35.41
C VAL A 48 -12.18 -33.62 34.56
N VAL A 49 -11.38 -34.64 34.22
CA VAL A 49 -10.24 -34.48 33.31
C VAL A 49 -10.69 -33.98 31.94
N TYR A 50 -11.78 -34.53 31.40
CA TYR A 50 -12.38 -34.07 30.15
C TYR A 50 -12.76 -32.58 30.24
N LEU A 51 -13.48 -32.16 31.27
CA LEU A 51 -13.82 -30.75 31.48
C LEU A 51 -12.58 -29.86 31.61
N ALA A 52 -11.54 -30.32 32.31
CA ALA A 52 -10.29 -29.57 32.44
C ALA A 52 -9.58 -29.39 31.08
N VAL A 53 -9.54 -30.44 30.25
CA VAL A 53 -8.99 -30.38 28.89
C VAL A 53 -9.83 -29.46 28.00
N THR A 54 -11.16 -29.54 28.08
CA THR A 54 -12.07 -28.65 27.34
C THR A 54 -11.88 -27.19 27.76
N ALA A 55 -11.79 -26.91 29.06
CA ALA A 55 -11.53 -25.56 29.57
C ALA A 55 -10.15 -25.04 29.11
N GLY A 56 -9.12 -25.90 29.11
CA GLY A 56 -7.81 -25.58 28.56
C GLY A 56 -7.86 -25.27 27.07
N ALA A 57 -8.61 -26.06 26.28
CA ALA A 57 -8.80 -25.82 24.85
C ALA A 57 -9.51 -24.49 24.58
N VAL A 58 -10.58 -24.17 25.32
CA VAL A 58 -11.28 -22.88 25.24
C VAL A 58 -10.33 -21.73 25.57
N TYR A 59 -9.56 -21.85 26.66
CA TYR A 59 -8.58 -20.84 27.05
C TYR A 59 -7.53 -20.58 25.95
N ILE A 60 -6.96 -21.65 25.37
CA ILE A 60 -6.01 -21.53 24.27
C ILE A 60 -6.68 -20.91 23.03
N TYR A 61 -7.89 -21.34 22.68
CA TYR A 61 -8.63 -20.83 21.53
C TYR A 61 -8.89 -19.33 21.64
N THR A 62 -9.27 -18.83 22.83
CA THR A 62 -9.48 -17.39 23.06
C THR A 62 -8.20 -16.55 23.03
N ARG A 63 -7.02 -17.17 23.11
CA ARG A 63 -5.72 -16.49 23.05
C ARG A 63 -4.97 -16.71 21.74
N LEU A 64 -5.51 -17.53 20.84
CA LEU A 64 -4.88 -17.80 19.56
C LEU A 64 -5.08 -16.55 18.67
N PRO A 65 -4.00 -15.91 18.20
CA PRO A 65 -4.13 -14.78 17.29
C PRO A 65 -4.83 -15.21 16.01
N THR A 66 -5.81 -14.43 15.58
CA THR A 66 -6.49 -14.63 14.31
C THR A 66 -5.69 -13.99 13.20
N ASP A 67 -5.46 -14.71 12.12
CA ASP A 67 -4.87 -14.18 10.89
C ASP A 67 -5.68 -14.73 9.69
N PHE A 68 -5.72 -13.99 8.59
CA PHE A 68 -6.43 -14.42 7.39
C PHE A 68 -5.54 -15.30 6.52
N LEU A 69 -4.33 -14.82 6.20
CA LEU A 69 -3.36 -15.52 5.37
C LEU A 69 -1.93 -15.23 5.86
N PRO A 70 -1.06 -16.25 5.94
CA PRO A 70 0.34 -16.03 6.32
C PRO A 70 1.05 -15.20 5.25
N ASN A 71 1.91 -14.27 5.70
CA ASN A 71 2.76 -13.52 4.79
C ASN A 71 3.85 -14.43 4.21
N GLU A 72 3.99 -14.38 2.90
CA GLU A 72 4.98 -15.15 2.14
C GLU A 72 5.99 -14.23 1.47
N ASP A 73 7.22 -14.70 1.33
CA ASP A 73 8.24 -13.99 0.58
C ASP A 73 8.01 -14.18 -0.93
N GLN A 74 7.42 -13.17 -1.56
CA GLN A 74 7.12 -13.16 -2.99
C GLN A 74 8.33 -12.80 -3.89
N GLY A 75 9.52 -12.59 -3.32
CA GLY A 75 10.72 -12.22 -4.08
C GLY A 75 10.81 -10.75 -4.47
N PHE A 76 9.94 -9.88 -3.97
CA PHE A 76 10.04 -8.43 -4.18
C PHE A 76 9.46 -7.62 -3.01
N ILE A 77 9.85 -6.36 -2.97
CA ILE A 77 9.41 -5.34 -2.02
C ILE A 77 8.92 -4.14 -2.82
N ILE A 78 7.89 -3.48 -2.32
CA ILE A 78 7.43 -2.21 -2.88
C ILE A 78 7.73 -1.11 -1.87
N ALA A 79 8.37 -0.03 -2.33
CA ALA A 79 8.61 1.16 -1.55
C ALA A 79 7.78 2.34 -2.09
N SER A 80 7.01 2.98 -1.22
CA SER A 80 6.25 4.20 -1.54
C SER A 80 7.02 5.42 -1.05
N ILE A 81 7.15 6.44 -1.90
CA ILE A 81 7.88 7.68 -1.64
C ILE A 81 6.88 8.84 -1.66
N GLN A 82 6.84 9.62 -0.60
CA GLN A 82 5.99 10.80 -0.48
C GLN A 82 6.79 11.99 0.05
N LEU A 83 6.93 13.03 -0.77
CA LEU A 83 7.46 14.33 -0.34
C LEU A 83 6.32 15.23 0.15
N PRO A 84 6.62 16.31 0.90
CA PRO A 84 5.63 17.30 1.29
C PRO A 84 4.82 17.87 0.10
N ALA A 85 3.62 18.36 0.40
CA ALA A 85 2.76 19.00 -0.59
C ALA A 85 3.48 20.16 -1.30
N GLY A 86 3.35 20.23 -2.63
CA GLY A 86 4.00 21.25 -3.46
C GLY A 86 5.47 20.95 -3.85
N ALA A 87 6.04 19.82 -3.45
CA ALA A 87 7.34 19.39 -3.97
C ALA A 87 7.26 19.03 -5.47
N THR A 88 8.27 19.44 -6.24
CA THR A 88 8.31 19.23 -7.69
C THR A 88 8.80 17.82 -8.05
N ALA A 89 8.58 17.42 -9.29
CA ALA A 89 9.03 16.12 -9.82
C ALA A 89 10.55 15.95 -9.68
N GLU A 90 11.32 17.03 -9.88
CA GLU A 90 12.79 17.01 -9.79
C GLU A 90 13.26 16.70 -8.38
N ARG A 91 12.65 17.33 -7.35
CA ARG A 91 12.94 17.02 -5.93
C ARG A 91 12.60 15.57 -5.60
N THR A 92 11.49 15.08 -6.12
CA THR A 92 11.09 13.68 -5.92
C THR A 92 12.10 12.73 -6.56
N ILE A 93 12.57 13.03 -7.78
CA ILE A 93 13.59 12.22 -8.47
C ILE A 93 14.90 12.19 -7.68
N GLU A 94 15.31 13.31 -7.07
CA GLU A 94 16.49 13.37 -6.21
C GLU A 94 16.35 12.42 -5.02
N LYS A 95 15.21 12.44 -4.32
CA LYS A 95 14.96 11.55 -3.17
C LYS A 95 14.81 10.08 -3.58
N ILE A 96 14.25 9.81 -4.75
CA ILE A 96 14.24 8.47 -5.33
C ILE A 96 15.68 7.97 -5.54
N LYS A 97 16.58 8.80 -6.08
CA LYS A 97 17.99 8.42 -6.28
C LYS A 97 18.72 8.15 -4.96
N GLU A 98 18.47 8.95 -3.92
CA GLU A 98 19.02 8.70 -2.58
C GLU A 98 18.55 7.35 -2.02
N MET A 99 17.25 7.06 -2.14
CA MET A 99 16.68 5.78 -1.72
C MET A 99 17.23 4.60 -2.53
N GLU A 100 17.33 4.74 -3.86
CA GLU A 100 17.94 3.72 -4.71
C GLU A 100 19.39 3.42 -4.31
N ALA A 101 20.17 4.44 -3.94
CA ALA A 101 21.56 4.26 -3.52
C ALA A 101 21.65 3.42 -2.23
N ILE A 102 20.73 3.59 -1.29
CA ILE A 102 20.64 2.77 -0.06
C ILE A 102 20.24 1.34 -0.40
N VAL A 103 19.22 1.16 -1.26
CA VAL A 103 18.69 -0.15 -1.62
C VAL A 103 19.70 -0.97 -2.41
N LYS A 104 20.44 -0.35 -3.35
CA LYS A 104 21.46 -1.02 -4.17
C LYS A 104 22.67 -1.53 -3.36
N GLN A 105 22.87 -1.03 -2.14
CA GLN A 105 23.92 -1.53 -1.24
C GLN A 105 23.53 -2.85 -0.55
N GLN A 106 22.27 -3.27 -0.64
CA GLN A 106 21.78 -4.49 0.01
C GLN A 106 22.10 -5.73 -0.84
N PRO A 107 22.75 -6.76 -0.27
CA PRO A 107 23.17 -7.94 -1.01
C PRO A 107 22.02 -8.80 -1.55
N GLU A 108 20.82 -8.68 -0.96
CA GLU A 108 19.62 -9.42 -1.36
C GLU A 108 18.93 -8.84 -2.60
N VAL A 109 19.22 -7.58 -2.95
CA VAL A 109 18.56 -6.86 -4.05
C VAL A 109 19.19 -7.27 -5.38
N GLU A 110 18.34 -7.54 -6.36
CA GLU A 110 18.74 -7.80 -7.75
C GLU A 110 18.53 -6.57 -8.63
N ASN A 111 17.35 -5.95 -8.56
CA ASN A 111 17.01 -4.81 -9.39
C ASN A 111 16.07 -3.83 -8.66
N VAL A 112 16.07 -2.57 -9.10
CA VAL A 112 15.19 -1.52 -8.60
C VAL A 112 14.61 -0.75 -9.77
N VAL A 113 13.28 -0.64 -9.82
CA VAL A 113 12.54 0.14 -10.82
C VAL A 113 11.71 1.17 -10.07
N ALA A 114 12.01 2.46 -10.26
CA ALA A 114 11.23 3.55 -9.69
C ALA A 114 10.37 4.25 -10.74
N VAL A 115 9.18 4.67 -10.32
CA VAL A 115 8.21 5.44 -11.08
C VAL A 115 7.94 6.73 -10.30
N GLN A 116 8.22 7.88 -10.90
CA GLN A 116 7.84 9.18 -10.36
C GLN A 116 6.45 9.56 -10.86
N GLY A 117 5.65 10.24 -10.03
CA GLY A 117 4.33 10.73 -10.38
C GLY A 117 3.17 9.85 -9.91
N PHE A 118 3.45 8.65 -9.40
CA PHE A 118 2.45 7.67 -9.00
C PHE A 118 2.87 6.96 -7.71
N SER A 119 1.91 6.69 -6.83
CA SER A 119 2.05 5.80 -5.67
C SER A 119 0.71 5.12 -5.37
N PHE A 120 0.67 4.23 -4.37
CA PHE A 120 -0.60 3.65 -3.91
C PHE A 120 -1.53 4.67 -3.25
N SER A 121 -0.99 5.78 -2.74
CA SER A 121 -1.76 6.84 -2.06
C SER A 121 -2.28 7.93 -3.01
N GLY A 122 -1.98 7.84 -4.32
CA GLY A 122 -2.40 8.85 -5.30
C GLY A 122 -1.42 9.10 -6.44
N GLN A 123 -1.69 10.16 -7.19
CA GLN A 123 -0.86 10.66 -8.29
C GLN A 123 -0.44 12.09 -8.00
N GLY A 124 0.83 12.42 -8.25
CA GLY A 124 1.33 13.76 -7.97
C GLY A 124 2.83 13.90 -8.16
N GLN A 125 3.30 15.13 -8.40
CA GLN A 125 4.72 15.40 -8.62
C GLN A 125 5.59 15.03 -7.42
N ASN A 126 5.05 15.17 -6.20
CA ASN A 126 5.69 14.86 -4.94
C ASN A 126 5.65 13.36 -4.56
N MET A 127 5.23 12.49 -5.48
CA MET A 127 5.04 11.05 -5.22
C MET A 127 5.95 10.18 -6.09
N GLY A 128 6.27 9.00 -5.55
CA GLY A 128 6.90 7.93 -6.31
C GLY A 128 6.61 6.56 -5.74
N LEU A 129 6.83 5.55 -6.58
CA LEU A 129 6.71 4.15 -6.24
C LEU A 129 7.94 3.41 -6.77
N SER A 130 8.51 2.53 -5.96
CA SER A 130 9.67 1.74 -6.35
C SER A 130 9.42 0.26 -6.14
N PHE A 131 9.66 -0.51 -7.18
CA PHE A 131 9.64 -1.96 -7.19
C PHE A 131 11.06 -2.47 -7.02
N ILE A 132 11.31 -3.17 -5.92
CA ILE A 132 12.60 -3.70 -5.54
C ILE A 132 12.53 -5.22 -5.71
N THR A 133 13.12 -5.74 -6.79
CA THR A 133 13.21 -7.18 -7.05
C THR A 133 14.39 -7.76 -6.27
N LEU A 134 14.14 -8.85 -5.57
CA LEU A 134 15.15 -9.58 -4.80
C LEU A 134 15.68 -10.77 -5.60
N LYS A 135 16.89 -11.21 -5.28
CA LYS A 135 17.50 -12.42 -5.85
C LYS A 135 16.68 -13.67 -5.54
N ASP A 136 16.96 -14.78 -6.22
CA ASP A 136 16.33 -16.07 -5.95
C ASP A 136 16.54 -16.51 -4.49
N TRP A 137 15.53 -17.13 -3.87
CA TRP A 137 15.57 -17.57 -2.46
C TRP A 137 16.81 -18.41 -2.11
N LYS A 138 17.37 -19.17 -3.07
CA LYS A 138 18.59 -19.96 -2.86
C LYS A 138 19.82 -19.12 -2.53
N GLU A 139 19.88 -17.88 -3.01
CA GLU A 139 20.99 -16.95 -2.75
C GLU A 139 20.82 -16.16 -1.44
N ARG A 140 19.65 -16.27 -0.82
CA ARG A 140 19.25 -15.57 0.40
C ARG A 140 18.64 -16.52 1.44
N PRO A 141 19.37 -17.55 1.90
CA PRO A 141 18.84 -18.63 2.73
C PRO A 141 18.57 -18.21 4.19
N LYS A 142 19.07 -17.06 4.64
CA LYS A 142 18.96 -16.65 6.04
C LYS A 142 17.61 -15.98 6.31
N PRO A 143 16.99 -16.18 7.48
CA PRO A 143 15.70 -15.55 7.81
C PRO A 143 15.69 -14.01 7.71
N ASN A 144 16.83 -13.37 7.96
CA ASN A 144 16.99 -11.91 7.87
C ASN A 144 17.18 -11.37 6.44
N GLN A 145 17.16 -12.26 5.43
CA GLN A 145 17.23 -11.94 4.01
C GLN A 145 15.88 -12.16 3.30
N SER A 146 14.82 -12.40 4.07
CA SER A 146 13.46 -12.42 3.55
C SER A 146 12.98 -11.03 3.16
N ALA A 147 12.03 -10.94 2.24
CA ALA A 147 11.43 -9.69 1.80
C ALA A 147 10.87 -8.87 2.98
N SER A 148 10.19 -9.52 3.93
CA SER A 148 9.66 -8.83 5.12
C SER A 148 10.77 -8.31 6.04
N ALA A 149 11.83 -9.09 6.27
CA ALA A 149 12.94 -8.68 7.12
C ALA A 149 13.73 -7.51 6.49
N LEU A 150 13.98 -7.59 5.18
CA LEU A 150 14.63 -6.53 4.42
C LEU A 150 13.76 -5.26 4.39
N GLY A 151 12.45 -5.38 4.15
CA GLY A 151 11.52 -4.26 4.17
C GLY A 151 11.54 -3.50 5.50
N GLY A 152 11.48 -4.23 6.63
CA GLY A 152 11.60 -3.64 7.96
C GLY A 152 12.93 -2.92 8.19
N ARG A 153 14.05 -3.50 7.71
CA ARG A 153 15.37 -2.88 7.77
C ARG A 153 15.47 -1.62 6.91
N LEU A 154 14.91 -1.64 5.71
CA LEU A 154 14.88 -0.51 4.79
C LEU A 154 14.10 0.68 5.35
N ILE A 155 12.95 0.45 6.01
CA ILE A 155 12.21 1.53 6.70
C ILE A 155 13.14 2.29 7.65
N GLY A 156 13.93 1.58 8.46
CA GLY A 156 14.87 2.20 9.38
C GLY A 156 15.96 3.00 8.68
N MET A 157 16.47 2.52 7.55
CA MET A 157 17.48 3.22 6.74
C MET A 157 16.91 4.47 6.06
N PHE A 158 15.65 4.41 5.62
CA PHE A 158 14.99 5.53 4.95
C PHE A 158 14.66 6.70 5.87
N MET A 159 14.60 6.49 7.19
CA MET A 159 14.46 7.59 8.15
C MET A 159 15.63 8.61 8.06
N GLY A 160 16.77 8.23 7.49
CA GLY A 160 17.88 9.14 7.22
C GLY A 160 17.68 10.07 6.02
N ILE A 161 16.68 9.81 5.17
CA ILE A 161 16.35 10.64 4.01
C ILE A 161 15.44 11.78 4.49
N SER A 162 16.01 12.97 4.63
CA SER A 162 15.24 14.16 4.97
C SER A 162 14.27 14.53 3.85
N ASP A 163 13.15 15.18 4.21
CA ASP A 163 12.22 15.80 3.25
C ASP A 163 11.47 14.79 2.35
N ALA A 164 11.52 13.50 2.68
CA ALA A 164 10.66 12.47 2.09
C ALA A 164 10.25 11.45 3.16
N THR A 165 8.99 11.03 3.12
CA THR A 165 8.51 9.89 3.89
C THR A 165 8.53 8.67 2.97
N ILE A 166 9.28 7.64 3.35
CA ILE A 166 9.45 6.44 2.54
C ILE A 166 9.15 5.21 3.38
N PHE A 167 8.25 4.36 2.89
CA PHE A 167 7.91 3.09 3.53
C PHE A 167 8.09 1.94 2.55
N ALA A 168 8.69 0.85 3.01
CA ALA A 168 8.84 -0.38 2.26
C ALA A 168 7.96 -1.48 2.85
N LEU A 169 7.22 -2.18 2.00
CA LEU A 169 6.36 -3.28 2.38
C LEU A 169 6.50 -4.46 1.41
N SER A 170 6.34 -5.67 1.94
CA SER A 170 6.15 -6.87 1.13
C SER A 170 4.65 -7.04 0.89
N PRO A 171 4.21 -7.20 -0.37
CA PRO A 171 2.79 -7.30 -0.68
C PRO A 171 2.18 -8.62 -0.17
N PRO A 172 0.85 -8.67 0.01
CA PRO A 172 0.16 -9.90 0.41
C PRO A 172 0.28 -11.01 -0.65
N PRO A 173 0.10 -12.29 -0.25
CA PRO A 173 0.16 -13.43 -1.18
C PRO A 173 -0.91 -13.40 -2.27
N ILE A 174 -2.06 -12.75 -2.02
CA ILE A 174 -3.13 -12.60 -3.00
C ILE A 174 -3.28 -11.11 -3.32
N PRO A 175 -2.75 -10.63 -4.47
CA PRO A 175 -2.77 -9.21 -4.83
C PRO A 175 -4.17 -8.60 -4.89
N SER A 176 -5.20 -9.40 -5.18
CA SER A 176 -6.59 -8.95 -5.29
C SER A 176 -7.25 -8.56 -3.97
N LEU A 177 -6.61 -8.85 -2.82
CA LEU A 177 -7.14 -8.50 -1.50
C LEU A 177 -6.63 -7.14 -0.97
N GLY A 178 -5.72 -6.50 -1.69
CA GLY A 178 -5.15 -5.21 -1.35
C GLY A 178 -3.64 -5.14 -1.58
N THR A 179 -3.07 -3.94 -1.46
CA THR A 179 -1.64 -3.68 -1.66
C THR A 179 -0.85 -3.57 -0.35
N SER A 180 -1.54 -3.61 0.80
CA SER A 180 -0.91 -3.53 2.13
C SER A 180 -1.51 -4.52 3.11
N ASN A 181 -0.67 -5.08 3.97
CA ASN A 181 -1.10 -5.97 5.05
C ASN A 181 -1.60 -5.17 6.26
N GLY A 182 -2.59 -5.72 6.99
CA GLY A 182 -3.14 -5.12 8.20
C GLY A 182 -4.64 -4.86 8.10
N PHE A 183 -5.09 -3.69 8.57
CA PHE A 183 -6.48 -3.25 8.49
C PHE A 183 -6.62 -2.01 7.63
N ASN A 184 -7.83 -1.78 7.10
CA ASN A 184 -8.22 -0.53 6.46
C ASN A 184 -9.48 0.00 7.16
N LEU A 185 -9.52 1.32 7.39
CA LEU A 185 -10.63 2.01 8.03
C LEU A 185 -10.87 3.34 7.31
N MET A 186 -12.12 3.60 6.96
CA MET A 186 -12.54 4.89 6.39
C MET A 186 -13.16 5.73 7.51
N LEU A 187 -12.66 6.96 7.68
CA LEU A 187 -13.27 7.94 8.57
C LEU A 187 -14.29 8.76 7.78
N GLU A 188 -15.54 8.77 8.24
CA GLU A 188 -16.65 9.42 7.54
C GLU A 188 -17.18 10.63 8.32
N ASP A 189 -17.33 11.76 7.63
CA ASP A 189 -18.13 12.88 8.12
C ASP A 189 -19.62 12.64 7.83
N ARG A 190 -20.33 12.09 8.81
CA ARG A 190 -21.78 11.85 8.72
C ARG A 190 -22.63 13.06 9.14
N GLY A 191 -22.00 14.07 9.74
CA GLY A 191 -22.66 15.26 10.26
C GLY A 191 -22.60 16.45 9.32
N ASN A 192 -21.89 16.33 8.20
CA ASN A 192 -21.57 17.43 7.29
C ASN A 192 -20.85 18.59 8.03
N ALA A 193 -19.92 18.23 8.93
CA ALA A 193 -19.06 19.13 9.66
C ALA A 193 -18.00 19.80 8.77
N GLY A 194 -17.73 19.23 7.60
CA GLY A 194 -16.83 19.79 6.58
C GLY A 194 -15.41 19.25 6.64
N HIS A 195 -14.62 19.63 5.63
CA HIS A 195 -13.27 19.13 5.38
C HIS A 195 -12.30 19.32 6.56
N ASP A 196 -12.22 20.54 7.09
CA ASP A 196 -11.30 20.86 8.19
C ASP A 196 -11.59 20.06 9.47
N ALA A 197 -12.88 19.86 9.78
CA ALA A 197 -13.31 19.07 10.92
C ALA A 197 -12.94 17.59 10.75
N LEU A 198 -13.10 17.05 9.55
CA LEU A 198 -12.71 15.68 9.22
C LEU A 198 -11.19 15.48 9.30
N LEU A 199 -10.40 16.42 8.79
CA LEU A 199 -8.94 16.41 8.90
C LEU A 199 -8.47 16.48 10.37
N ALA A 200 -9.10 17.33 11.18
CA ALA A 200 -8.80 17.41 12.61
C ALA A 200 -9.09 16.08 13.33
N ALA A 201 -10.24 15.45 13.04
CA ALA A 201 -10.60 14.15 13.59
C ALA A 201 -9.63 13.04 13.17
N ARG A 202 -9.22 13.02 11.89
CA ARG A 202 -8.19 12.12 11.37
C ARG A 202 -6.86 12.29 12.12
N ASN A 203 -6.40 13.52 12.30
CA ASN A 203 -5.13 13.81 12.99
C ASN A 203 -5.20 13.44 14.47
N GLN A 204 -6.35 13.63 15.12
CA GLN A 204 -6.60 13.16 16.48
C GLN A 204 -6.53 11.63 16.56
N LEU A 205 -7.16 10.92 15.63
CA LEU A 205 -7.10 9.45 15.54
C LEU A 205 -5.65 8.96 15.38
N LEU A 206 -4.90 9.56 14.46
CA LEU A 206 -3.49 9.23 14.25
C LEU A 206 -2.62 9.53 15.49
N GLY A 207 -2.90 10.63 16.19
CA GLY A 207 -2.23 10.97 17.45
C GLY A 207 -2.49 9.96 18.56
N MET A 208 -3.73 9.46 18.68
CA MET A 208 -4.07 8.39 19.62
C MET A 208 -3.43 7.06 19.22
N ALA A 209 -3.43 6.71 17.92
CA ALA A 209 -2.81 5.50 17.40
C ALA A 209 -1.29 5.49 17.64
N ALA A 210 -0.63 6.65 17.53
CA ALA A 210 0.80 6.77 17.81
C ALA A 210 1.17 6.52 19.29
N GLN A 211 0.20 6.63 20.21
CA GLN A 211 0.38 6.33 21.63
C GLN A 211 0.05 4.86 21.97
N ALA A 212 -0.83 4.23 21.20
CA ALA A 212 -1.28 2.84 21.38
C ALA A 212 -0.40 1.83 20.61
N THR A 213 0.92 1.94 20.74
CA THR A 213 1.88 1.14 19.95
C THR A 213 1.88 -0.35 20.31
N SER A 214 1.31 -0.72 21.45
CA SER A 214 1.09 -2.11 21.86
C SER A 214 -0.04 -2.80 21.07
N GLU A 215 -0.98 -2.03 20.53
CA GLU A 215 -2.19 -2.51 19.87
C GLU A 215 -2.13 -2.30 18.35
N VAL A 216 -1.61 -1.15 17.91
CA VAL A 216 -1.53 -0.76 16.51
C VAL A 216 -0.15 -0.24 16.15
N THR A 217 0.32 -0.56 14.96
CA THR A 217 1.63 -0.08 14.46
C THR A 217 1.51 0.37 13.01
N GLN A 218 2.40 1.28 12.60
CA GLN A 218 2.47 1.78 11.21
C GLN A 218 1.16 2.37 10.67
N VAL A 219 0.31 2.92 11.55
CA VAL A 219 -0.93 3.60 11.17
C VAL A 219 -0.60 4.88 10.43
N ARG A 220 -1.20 5.05 9.24
CA ARG A 220 -0.96 6.17 8.34
C ARG A 220 -2.24 6.57 7.62
N PRO A 221 -2.40 7.85 7.27
CA PRO A 221 -3.53 8.28 6.44
C PRO A 221 -3.38 7.72 5.02
N ASP A 222 -4.50 7.35 4.41
CA ASP A 222 -4.60 7.05 2.99
C ASP A 222 -5.23 8.25 2.28
N GLY A 223 -4.40 9.06 1.65
CA GLY A 223 -4.81 10.32 1.02
C GLY A 223 -3.69 11.36 1.05
N MET A 224 -3.94 12.46 0.35
CA MET A 224 -3.01 13.58 0.25
C MET A 224 -3.34 14.65 1.29
N GLU A 225 -2.29 15.21 1.90
CA GLU A 225 -2.45 16.44 2.67
C GLU A 225 -2.81 17.60 1.75
N ASP A 226 -3.59 18.53 2.28
CA ASP A 226 -3.90 19.77 1.59
C ASP A 226 -2.62 20.51 1.17
N ALA A 227 -2.65 21.00 -0.07
CA ALA A 227 -1.54 21.73 -0.67
C ALA A 227 -1.88 23.21 -0.87
N PRO A 228 -0.86 24.08 -0.97
CA PRO A 228 -1.04 25.42 -1.50
C PRO A 228 -1.59 25.36 -2.93
N GLN A 229 -2.71 26.04 -3.17
CA GLN A 229 -3.34 26.22 -4.46
C GLN A 229 -3.33 27.71 -4.82
N LEU A 230 -3.10 28.00 -6.10
CA LEU A 230 -3.14 29.36 -6.61
C LEU A 230 -4.54 29.62 -7.16
N ARG A 231 -5.29 30.48 -6.46
CA ARG A 231 -6.62 30.90 -6.86
C ARG A 231 -6.53 32.13 -7.76
N LEU A 232 -7.22 32.06 -8.90
CA LEU A 232 -7.40 33.17 -9.82
C LEU A 232 -8.80 33.75 -9.69
N ASP A 233 -8.89 34.96 -9.16
CA ASP A 233 -10.15 35.70 -9.03
C ASP A 233 -10.30 36.67 -10.21
N ILE A 234 -11.23 36.36 -11.12
CA ILE A 234 -11.50 37.19 -12.31
C ILE A 234 -12.53 38.28 -11.95
N ASN A 235 -12.16 39.54 -12.15
CA ASN A 235 -13.06 40.67 -12.05
C ASN A 235 -13.91 40.77 -13.33
N ARG A 236 -15.15 40.27 -13.25
CA ARG A 236 -16.08 40.25 -14.38
C ARG A 236 -16.46 41.64 -14.87
N ASP A 237 -16.59 42.62 -13.98
CA ASP A 237 -16.95 43.99 -14.35
C ASP A 237 -15.80 44.66 -15.11
N ALA A 238 -14.56 44.47 -14.64
CA ALA A 238 -13.36 44.95 -15.33
C ALA A 238 -13.16 44.26 -16.68
N ALA A 239 -13.38 42.95 -16.76
CA ALA A 239 -13.33 42.21 -18.02
C ALA A 239 -14.36 42.73 -19.02
N TYR A 240 -15.60 42.96 -18.58
CA TYR A 240 -16.67 43.51 -19.41
C TYR A 240 -16.34 44.92 -19.90
N ALA A 241 -15.86 45.80 -19.01
CA ALA A 241 -15.47 47.16 -19.35
C ALA A 241 -14.33 47.22 -20.39
N GLN A 242 -13.41 46.25 -20.35
CA GLN A 242 -12.32 46.13 -21.33
C GLN A 242 -12.70 45.31 -22.58
N GLY A 243 -13.97 44.89 -22.70
CA GLY A 243 -14.46 44.15 -23.86
C GLY A 243 -13.92 42.71 -23.97
N VAL A 244 -13.54 42.10 -22.85
CA VAL A 244 -12.99 40.73 -22.77
C VAL A 244 -14.10 39.75 -22.40
N ASP A 245 -14.24 38.67 -23.17
CA ASP A 245 -15.23 37.63 -22.90
C ASP A 245 -14.69 36.58 -21.90
N ILE A 246 -15.52 36.19 -20.93
CA ILE A 246 -15.12 35.22 -19.89
C ILE A 246 -14.77 33.86 -20.51
N SER A 247 -15.46 33.45 -21.58
CA SER A 247 -15.13 32.20 -22.27
C SER A 247 -13.75 32.25 -22.93
N THR A 248 -13.35 33.40 -23.46
CA THR A 248 -12.01 33.62 -24.01
C THR A 248 -10.94 33.52 -22.93
N ILE A 249 -11.18 34.11 -21.75
CA ILE A 249 -10.27 33.98 -20.60
C ILE A 249 -10.08 32.50 -20.23
N ALA A 250 -11.18 31.76 -20.06
CA ALA A 250 -11.13 30.34 -19.70
C ALA A 250 -10.40 29.50 -20.77
N ASN A 251 -10.66 29.73 -22.05
CA ASN A 251 -10.01 29.01 -23.15
C ASN A 251 -8.50 29.29 -23.22
N ILE A 252 -8.08 30.54 -23.05
CA ILE A 252 -6.66 30.90 -23.09
C ILE A 252 -5.93 30.29 -21.88
N ILE A 253 -6.47 30.43 -20.67
CA ILE A 253 -5.87 29.82 -19.47
C ILE A 253 -5.80 28.30 -19.63
N GLY A 254 -6.91 27.66 -20.03
CA GLY A 254 -6.99 26.22 -20.22
C GLY A 254 -5.98 25.71 -21.25
N THR A 255 -5.82 26.41 -22.38
CA THR A 255 -4.84 26.03 -23.41
C THR A 255 -3.41 26.26 -22.94
N ASN A 256 -3.11 27.40 -22.32
CA ASN A 256 -1.74 27.77 -21.95
C ASN A 256 -1.23 26.95 -20.76
N PHE A 257 -2.06 26.75 -19.73
CA PHE A 257 -1.67 26.10 -18.47
C PHE A 257 -2.19 24.66 -18.35
N GLY A 258 -3.40 24.38 -18.82
CA GLY A 258 -4.05 23.06 -18.70
C GLY A 258 -3.76 22.09 -19.86
N SER A 259 -3.13 22.57 -20.94
CA SER A 259 -2.99 21.89 -22.23
C SER A 259 -4.33 21.65 -22.93
N ALA A 260 -4.34 21.75 -24.26
CA ALA A 260 -5.52 21.52 -25.09
C ALA A 260 -5.23 20.45 -26.14
N TYR A 261 -6.02 19.38 -26.11
CA TYR A 261 -6.09 18.43 -27.22
C TYR A 261 -6.78 19.10 -28.41
N ILE A 262 -6.14 19.09 -29.58
CA ILE A 262 -6.67 19.75 -30.78
C ILE A 262 -7.20 18.73 -31.78
N ASN A 263 -6.39 17.73 -32.13
CA ASN A 263 -6.72 16.69 -33.08
C ASN A 263 -5.70 15.54 -33.00
N ASP A 264 -5.81 14.58 -33.92
CA ASP A 264 -4.81 13.54 -34.12
C ASP A 264 -4.09 13.73 -35.45
N PHE A 265 -2.83 13.29 -35.53
CA PHE A 265 -2.07 13.23 -36.76
C PHE A 265 -1.46 11.82 -36.97
N PRO A 266 -1.35 11.34 -38.22
CA PRO A 266 -0.70 10.07 -38.49
C PRO A 266 0.83 10.20 -38.34
N ASN A 267 1.42 9.39 -37.46
CA ASN A 267 2.86 9.26 -37.29
C ASN A 267 3.25 7.78 -37.36
N LYS A 268 4.04 7.40 -38.36
CA LYS A 268 4.54 6.02 -38.56
C LYS A 268 3.43 4.95 -38.51
N GLY A 269 2.29 5.23 -39.14
CA GLY A 269 1.15 4.30 -39.20
C GLY A 269 0.30 4.21 -37.94
N ARG A 270 0.51 5.10 -36.94
CA ARG A 270 -0.36 5.24 -35.77
C ARG A 270 -0.86 6.68 -35.68
N LEU A 271 -2.14 6.86 -35.34
CA LEU A 271 -2.66 8.17 -34.99
C LEU A 271 -2.07 8.59 -33.63
N GLN A 272 -1.55 9.79 -33.55
CA GLN A 272 -1.00 10.39 -32.33
C GLN A 272 -1.73 11.70 -32.03
N ARG A 273 -1.93 11.97 -30.74
CA ARG A 273 -2.60 13.19 -30.29
C ARG A 273 -1.70 14.41 -30.50
N VAL A 274 -2.27 15.47 -31.05
CA VAL A 274 -1.69 16.82 -31.07
C VAL A 274 -2.27 17.57 -29.87
N THR A 275 -1.37 17.93 -28.95
CA THR A 275 -1.71 18.73 -27.77
C THR A 275 -0.93 20.04 -27.83
N VAL A 276 -1.61 21.15 -27.58
CA VAL A 276 -1.00 22.48 -27.52
C VAL A 276 -0.97 22.94 -26.07
N GLN A 277 0.17 23.45 -25.64
CA GLN A 277 0.37 24.05 -24.33
C GLN A 277 1.46 25.12 -24.46
N SER A 278 1.47 26.09 -23.55
CA SER A 278 2.60 27.02 -23.46
C SER A 278 3.86 26.31 -23.01
N ASP A 279 4.98 26.79 -23.52
CA ASP A 279 6.30 26.32 -23.11
C ASP A 279 6.47 26.50 -21.59
N ALA A 280 7.20 25.58 -20.95
CA ALA A 280 7.32 25.51 -19.50
C ALA A 280 7.72 26.86 -18.89
N ALA A 281 8.72 27.53 -19.47
CA ALA A 281 9.24 28.81 -18.98
C ALA A 281 8.21 29.95 -18.96
N ALA A 282 7.10 29.84 -19.70
CA ALA A 282 6.05 30.84 -19.76
C ALA A 282 4.83 30.48 -18.88
N ARG A 283 4.97 29.49 -17.99
CA ARG A 283 3.86 29.01 -17.12
C ARG A 283 4.33 28.43 -15.79
N MET A 284 5.52 28.81 -15.31
CA MET A 284 6.04 28.27 -14.04
C MET A 284 5.61 29.12 -12.85
N GLN A 285 5.42 30.42 -13.03
CA GLN A 285 5.25 31.37 -11.95
C GLN A 285 3.90 32.08 -12.02
N PRO A 286 3.37 32.55 -10.87
CA PRO A 286 2.15 33.36 -10.81
C PRO A 286 2.19 34.59 -11.75
N GLN A 287 3.37 35.21 -11.92
CA GLN A 287 3.53 36.36 -12.80
C GLN A 287 3.31 36.01 -14.27
N ASP A 288 3.66 34.78 -14.69
CA ASP A 288 3.47 34.31 -16.06
C ASP A 288 1.97 34.21 -16.40
N LEU A 289 1.16 33.81 -15.42
CA LEU A 289 -0.30 33.77 -15.54
C LEU A 289 -0.88 35.18 -15.72
N LEU A 290 -0.41 36.16 -14.94
CA LEU A 290 -0.87 37.55 -15.04
C LEU A 290 -0.41 38.26 -16.32
N ALA A 291 0.71 37.81 -16.89
CA ALA A 291 1.27 38.33 -18.14
C ALA A 291 0.53 37.84 -19.39
N LEU A 292 -0.40 36.88 -19.26
CA LEU A 292 -1.20 36.41 -20.39
C LEU A 292 -2.01 37.55 -21.00
N ASN A 293 -1.88 37.71 -22.32
CA ASN A 293 -2.64 38.68 -23.07
C ASN A 293 -3.93 38.06 -23.61
N ILE A 294 -5.07 38.64 -23.20
CA ILE A 294 -6.39 38.20 -23.62
C ILE A 294 -6.91 39.17 -24.70
N PRO A 295 -7.30 38.67 -25.88
CA PRO A 295 -7.85 39.52 -26.93
C PRO A 295 -9.21 40.07 -26.52
N ASN A 296 -9.46 41.34 -26.82
CA ASN A 296 -10.74 41.99 -26.60
C ASN A 296 -11.54 42.15 -27.91
N ARG A 297 -12.83 42.50 -27.79
CA ARG A 297 -13.75 42.70 -28.92
C ARG A 297 -13.36 43.86 -29.85
N SER A 298 -12.50 44.77 -29.39
CA SER A 298 -11.99 45.90 -30.17
C SER A 298 -10.70 45.57 -30.94
N GLY A 299 -10.21 44.32 -30.88
CA GLY A 299 -8.98 43.88 -31.55
C GLY A 299 -7.68 44.19 -30.79
N GLY A 300 -7.78 44.76 -29.59
CA GLY A 300 -6.66 44.96 -28.67
C GLY A 300 -6.38 43.74 -27.81
N GLN A 301 -5.30 43.81 -27.03
CA GLN A 301 -4.91 42.80 -26.04
C GLN A 301 -4.92 43.40 -24.64
N VAL A 302 -5.45 42.63 -23.70
CA VAL A 302 -5.61 43.02 -22.29
C VAL A 302 -4.83 42.02 -21.44
N PRO A 303 -3.80 42.46 -20.71
CA PRO A 303 -3.10 41.59 -19.77
C PRO A 303 -4.05 41.09 -18.68
N LEU A 304 -4.00 39.80 -18.37
CA LEU A 304 -4.88 39.17 -17.39
C LEU A 304 -4.78 39.84 -16.02
N GLY A 305 -3.59 40.30 -15.62
CA GLY A 305 -3.38 41.05 -14.37
C GLY A 305 -4.11 42.40 -14.27
N SER A 306 -4.66 42.93 -15.36
CA SER A 306 -5.52 44.14 -15.30
C SER A 306 -6.99 43.84 -14.97
N ILE A 307 -7.40 42.57 -15.10
CA ILE A 307 -8.79 42.11 -14.94
C ILE A 307 -8.91 40.92 -13.97
N ALA A 308 -7.82 40.50 -13.34
CA ALA A 308 -7.82 39.40 -12.38
C ALA A 308 -6.74 39.59 -11.31
N SER A 309 -6.97 38.96 -10.16
CA SER A 309 -6.03 38.92 -9.04
C SER A 309 -5.73 37.48 -8.64
N LEU A 310 -4.58 37.28 -7.98
CA LEU A 310 -4.15 35.99 -7.48
C LEU A 310 -4.16 35.99 -5.95
N SER A 311 -4.59 34.87 -5.37
CA SER A 311 -4.50 34.60 -3.95
C SER A 311 -4.04 33.15 -3.73
N TRP A 312 -3.27 32.92 -2.66
CA TRP A 312 -2.93 31.57 -2.23
C TRP A 312 -3.99 31.08 -1.26
N GLU A 313 -4.54 29.90 -1.54
CA GLU A 313 -5.41 29.18 -0.63
C GLU A 313 -4.87 27.78 -0.37
N LYS A 314 -5.38 27.12 0.67
CA LYS A 314 -5.03 25.75 0.99
C LYS A 314 -6.24 24.87 0.69
N GLY A 315 -6.02 23.78 -0.04
CA GLY A 315 -7.09 22.87 -0.42
C GLY A 315 -6.59 21.47 -0.70
N ALA A 316 -7.52 20.51 -0.70
CA ALA A 316 -7.22 19.13 -1.02
C ALA A 316 -6.63 19.02 -2.44
N MET A 317 -5.53 18.26 -2.57
CA MET A 317 -4.99 17.95 -3.90
C MET A 317 -5.99 17.09 -4.67
N GLN A 318 -6.23 17.47 -5.94
CA GLN A 318 -7.08 16.75 -6.88
C GLN A 318 -6.26 15.76 -7.72
#